data_AF-A0A0F0HVQ4-F1
#
_entry.id   AF-A0A0F0HVQ4-F1
#
_cell.length_a   1.000
_cell.length_b   1.000
_cell.length_c   1.000
_cell.angle_alpha   90.00
_cell.angle_beta   90.00
_cell.angle_gamma   90.00
#
_symmetry.space_group_name_H-M   'P 1'
#
loop_
_entity.id
_entity.type
_entity.pdbx_description
1 polymer ?
#
loop_
_entity_poly.entity_id
_entity_poly.type
_entity_poly.pdbx_seq_one_letter_code
_entity_poly.pdbx_strand_id
1 'polypeptide(L)'
;MFWSSQFGVNIKSVGVPSLDDQLLVAQGALAEERFVAVYGYRGRVIAAASFDEAECLGLYQQQIEAAAPFPPEYRVVDRRTEAPQPVDPAFPDPHLPTHGPTVTLTGHSPSERRVEFVPSHA
;
A
#
# COMPACT_ATOMS: atom_id res chain seq x y z
N MET A 1 -0.98 2.53 -12.19
CA MET A 1 -2.28 2.58 -11.48
C MET A 1 -2.87 1.18 -11.45
N PHE A 2 -3.55 0.82 -10.38
CA PHE A 2 -4.27 -0.45 -10.22
C PHE A 2 -5.74 -0.18 -9.90
N TRP A 3 -6.62 -1.13 -10.22
CA TRP A 3 -8.02 -1.09 -9.81
C TRP A 3 -8.56 -2.51 -9.58
N SER A 4 -9.57 -2.60 -8.72
CA SER A 4 -10.29 -3.82 -8.41
C SER A 4 -11.75 -3.48 -8.06
N SER A 5 -12.65 -4.43 -8.25
CA SER A 5 -14.00 -4.36 -7.71
C SER A 5 -14.24 -5.62 -6.90
N GLN A 6 -14.51 -5.44 -5.61
CA GLN A 6 -14.68 -6.54 -4.66
C GLN A 6 -15.88 -6.22 -3.78
N PHE A 7 -16.80 -7.17 -3.65
CA PHE A 7 -17.99 -7.03 -2.80
C PHE A 7 -18.83 -5.75 -3.06
N GLY A 8 -18.78 -5.22 -4.29
CA GLY A 8 -19.49 -3.99 -4.65
C GLY A 8 -18.70 -2.70 -4.41
N VAL A 9 -17.53 -2.76 -3.77
CA VAL A 9 -16.64 -1.62 -3.53
C VAL A 9 -15.68 -1.43 -4.71
N ASN A 10 -15.58 -0.20 -5.22
CA ASN A 10 -14.58 0.15 -6.21
C ASN A 10 -13.27 0.57 -5.54
N ILE A 11 -12.23 -0.23 -5.74
CA ILE A 11 -10.91 0.00 -5.18
C ILE A 11 -9.99 0.48 -6.30
N LYS A 12 -9.34 1.62 -6.11
CA LYS A 12 -8.32 2.13 -7.05
C LYS A 12 -7.09 2.56 -6.29
N SER A 13 -5.91 2.37 -6.87
CA SER A 13 -4.67 2.80 -6.25
C SER A 13 -3.63 3.33 -7.23
N VAL A 14 -2.80 4.23 -6.69
CA VAL A 14 -1.63 4.82 -7.34
C VAL A 14 -0.42 4.66 -6.41
N GLY A 15 0.77 4.57 -6.99
CA GLY A 15 2.00 4.24 -6.25
C GLY A 15 2.16 2.75 -5.97
N VAL A 16 3.06 2.42 -5.04
CA VAL A 16 3.38 1.03 -4.63
C VAL A 16 3.13 0.91 -3.13
N PRO A 17 1.91 0.53 -2.70
CA PRO A 17 1.57 0.48 -1.29
C PRO A 17 2.49 -0.46 -0.50
N SER A 18 2.83 -1.63 -1.04
CA SER A 18 3.58 -2.68 -0.33
C SER A 18 4.96 -2.29 0.21
N LEU A 19 5.49 -1.11 -0.13
CA LEU A 19 6.75 -0.60 0.40
C LEU A 19 6.57 0.29 1.65
N ASP A 20 5.35 0.52 2.11
CA ASP A 20 5.08 1.50 3.15
C ASP A 20 5.41 1.00 4.56
N ASP A 21 5.69 1.96 5.43
CA ASP A 21 5.88 1.75 6.88
C ASP A 21 4.75 2.38 7.70
N GLN A 22 3.91 3.22 7.07
CA GLN A 22 2.85 3.96 7.72
C GLN A 22 1.63 4.12 6.81
N LEU A 23 0.44 3.90 7.36
CA LEU A 23 -0.84 4.12 6.70
C LEU A 23 -1.66 5.16 7.44
N LEU A 24 -2.32 6.04 6.69
CA LEU A 24 -3.26 7.04 7.21
C LEU A 24 -4.57 6.99 6.43
N VAL A 25 -5.70 6.83 7.12
CA VAL A 25 -7.01 7.09 6.51
C VAL A 25 -7.23 8.61 6.47
N ALA A 26 -6.92 9.21 5.32
CA ALA A 26 -6.92 10.65 5.15
C ALA A 26 -8.32 11.22 4.93
N GLN A 27 -9.22 10.48 4.27
CA GLN A 27 -10.57 10.94 3.93
C GLN A 27 -11.61 9.84 4.15
N GLY A 28 -12.86 10.22 4.41
CA GLY A 28 -14.00 9.30 4.56
C GLY A 28 -13.96 8.55 5.88
N ALA A 29 -14.51 7.34 5.95
CA ALA A 29 -14.44 6.51 7.15
C ALA A 29 -14.44 5.01 6.81
N LEU A 30 -13.70 4.22 7.60
CA LEU A 30 -13.69 2.76 7.45
C LEU A 30 -15.09 2.16 7.66
N ALA A 31 -15.86 2.72 8.60
CA ALA A 31 -17.23 2.28 8.91
C ALA A 31 -18.23 2.51 7.77
N GLU A 32 -17.92 3.41 6.83
CA GLU A 32 -18.75 3.72 5.68
C GLU A 32 -18.29 2.97 4.41
N GLU A 33 -17.22 2.17 4.51
CA GLU A 33 -16.57 1.49 3.38
C GLU A 33 -16.13 2.44 2.25
N ARG A 34 -16.11 3.75 2.56
CA ARG A 34 -15.86 4.83 1.63
C ARG A 34 -14.79 5.74 2.23
N PHE A 35 -13.56 5.57 1.77
CA PHE A 35 -12.40 6.25 2.35
C PHE A 35 -11.19 6.25 1.41
N VAL A 36 -10.20 7.07 1.75
CA VAL A 36 -8.89 7.05 1.10
C VAL A 36 -7.79 6.76 2.12
N ALA A 37 -7.06 5.67 1.88
CA ALA A 37 -5.85 5.32 2.61
C ALA A 37 -4.63 5.89 1.88
N VAL A 38 -3.76 6.58 2.61
CA VAL A 38 -2.50 7.16 2.13
C VAL A 38 -1.37 6.43 2.81
N TYR A 39 -0.37 6.04 2.04
CA TYR A 39 0.74 5.22 2.48
C TYR A 39 2.02 6.06 2.49
N GLY A 40 2.73 5.99 3.61
CA GLY A 40 3.96 6.69 3.90
C GLY A 40 5.15 5.72 3.94
N TYR A 41 6.30 6.16 3.44
CA TYR A 41 7.57 5.47 3.63
C TYR A 41 8.66 6.49 3.92
N ARG A 42 9.36 6.33 5.05
CA ARG A 42 10.43 7.25 5.48
C ARG A 42 10.00 8.73 5.45
N GLY A 43 8.77 9.01 5.91
CA GLY A 43 8.20 10.36 6.00
C GLY A 43 7.76 10.98 4.67
N ARG A 44 7.55 10.16 3.62
CA ARG A 44 7.06 10.62 2.31
C ARG A 44 5.85 9.83 1.86
N VAL A 45 4.93 10.49 1.17
CA VAL A 45 3.79 9.82 0.52
C VAL A 45 4.31 8.99 -0.65
N ILE A 46 4.02 7.69 -0.66
CA ILE A 46 4.45 6.77 -1.73
C ILE A 46 3.31 6.07 -2.45
N ALA A 47 2.13 6.00 -1.84
CA ALA A 47 0.94 5.43 -2.46
C ALA A 47 -0.35 6.00 -1.87
N ALA A 48 -1.44 5.81 -2.61
CA ALA A 48 -2.79 6.02 -2.12
C ALA A 48 -3.74 4.98 -2.69
N ALA A 49 -4.72 4.56 -1.90
CA ALA A 49 -5.81 3.67 -2.31
C ALA A 49 -7.16 4.27 -1.91
N SER A 50 -8.06 4.41 -2.88
CA SER A 50 -9.44 4.85 -2.66
C SER A 50 -10.39 3.67 -2.65
N PHE A 51 -11.34 3.70 -1.74
CA PHE A 51 -12.50 2.82 -1.64
C PHE A 51 -13.72 3.70 -1.89
N ASP A 52 -14.32 3.60 -3.07
CA ASP A 52 -15.45 4.43 -3.54
C ASP A 52 -15.25 5.97 -3.43
N GLU A 53 -13.98 6.43 -3.42
CA GLU A 53 -13.56 7.84 -3.39
C GLU A 53 -12.47 8.16 -4.43
N ALA A 54 -12.64 7.69 -5.66
CA ALA A 54 -11.60 7.75 -6.69
C ALA A 54 -11.23 9.18 -7.15
N GLU A 55 -12.09 10.17 -6.91
CA GLU A 55 -11.90 11.55 -7.36
C GLU A 55 -10.62 12.20 -6.81
N CYS A 56 -10.24 11.84 -5.58
CA CYS A 56 -9.07 12.41 -4.92
C CYS A 56 -7.74 11.75 -5.32
N LEU A 57 -7.76 10.64 -6.07
CA LEU A 57 -6.52 9.94 -6.44
C LEU A 57 -5.60 10.76 -7.34
N GLY A 58 -6.14 11.66 -8.18
CA GLY A 58 -5.32 12.54 -9.00
C GLY A 58 -4.44 13.48 -8.16
N LEU A 59 -4.98 13.98 -7.04
CA LEU A 59 -4.23 14.80 -6.09
C LEU A 59 -3.10 13.99 -5.44
N TYR A 60 -3.40 12.77 -4.99
CA TYR A 60 -2.38 11.92 -4.37
C TYR A 60 -1.31 11.46 -5.35
N GLN A 61 -1.65 11.24 -6.62
CA GLN A 61 -0.66 10.97 -7.65
C GLN A 61 0.36 12.11 -7.76
N GLN A 62 -0.10 13.37 -7.78
CA GLN A 62 0.81 14.53 -7.80
C GLN A 62 1.69 14.59 -6.53
N GLN A 63 1.13 14.26 -5.36
CA GLN A 63 1.90 14.23 -4.11
C GLN A 63 2.98 13.14 -4.12
N ILE A 64 2.67 11.95 -4.66
CA ILE A 64 3.63 10.85 -4.83
C ILE A 64 4.74 11.27 -5.79
N GLU A 65 4.39 11.85 -6.93
CA GLU A 65 5.35 12.36 -7.93
C GLU A 65 6.27 13.45 -7.35
N ALA A 66 5.75 14.29 -6.45
CA ALA A 66 6.50 15.32 -5.75
C ALA A 66 7.27 14.81 -4.51
N ALA A 67 7.14 13.52 -4.15
CA ALA A 67 7.68 12.94 -2.93
C ALA A 67 7.29 13.75 -1.67
N ALA A 68 6.03 14.19 -1.62
CA ALA A 68 5.50 15.08 -0.61
C ALA A 68 5.62 14.51 0.82
N PRO A 69 5.68 15.36 1.86
CA PRO A 69 5.77 14.92 3.25
C PRO A 69 4.59 14.02 3.67
N PHE A 70 4.89 13.04 4.51
CA PHE A 70 3.91 12.23 5.22
C PHE A 70 3.99 12.52 6.74
N PRO A 71 2.87 12.71 7.45
CA PRO A 71 1.49 12.69 6.93
C PRO A 71 1.20 13.91 6.05
N PRO A 72 0.32 13.79 5.04
CA PRO A 72 -0.05 14.91 4.19
C PRO A 72 -0.69 16.03 5.01
N GLU A 73 -0.21 17.27 4.85
CA GLU A 73 -0.63 18.44 5.66
C GLU A 73 -2.03 18.98 5.32
N TYR A 74 -2.70 18.38 4.35
CA TYR A 74 -4.02 18.85 3.93
C TYR A 74 -5.09 18.47 4.94
N ARG A 75 -5.77 19.50 5.46
CA ARG A 75 -7.05 19.38 6.15
C ARG A 75 -8.06 18.91 5.09
N VAL A 76 -8.20 17.61 4.96
CA VAL A 76 -9.15 16.96 4.08
C VAL A 76 -10.55 17.55 4.31
N VAL A 77 -11.32 17.67 3.23
CA VAL A 77 -12.66 18.28 3.16
C VAL A 77 -13.64 17.70 4.19
N ASP A 78 -13.35 16.51 4.69
CA ASP A 78 -13.98 15.88 5.84
C ASP A 78 -13.34 16.37 7.16
N ARG A 79 -14.04 17.31 7.82
CA ARG A 79 -13.61 17.88 9.11
C ARG A 79 -13.78 16.84 10.21
N ARG A 80 -12.82 15.92 10.34
CA ARG A 80 -12.70 15.10 11.54
C ARG A 80 -12.29 15.98 12.74
N THR A 81 -12.92 15.74 13.89
CA THR A 81 -12.60 16.43 15.16
C THR A 81 -11.25 15.99 15.73
N GLU A 82 -10.80 14.78 15.38
CA GLU A 82 -9.55 14.19 15.83
C GLU A 82 -8.52 14.15 14.70
N ALA A 83 -7.26 14.43 15.02
CA ALA A 83 -6.17 14.31 14.08
C ALA A 83 -6.01 12.82 13.70
N PRO A 84 -6.10 12.46 12.41
CA PRO A 84 -5.94 11.07 12.02
C PRO A 84 -4.51 10.62 12.35
N GLN A 85 -4.39 9.47 13.00
CA GLN A 85 -3.12 8.95 13.48
C GLN A 85 -2.59 7.89 12.50
N PRO A 86 -1.33 8.01 12.02
CA PRO A 86 -0.73 6.96 11.21
C PRO A 86 -0.63 5.64 11.99
N VAL A 87 -0.93 4.54 11.31
CA VAL A 87 -0.85 3.17 11.83
C VAL A 87 0.13 2.35 11.02
N ASP A 88 0.69 1.30 11.62
CA ASP A 88 1.46 0.30 10.88
C ASP A 88 0.48 -0.51 9.99
N PRO A 89 0.68 -0.55 8.66
CA PRO A 89 -0.18 -1.31 7.75
C PRO A 89 -0.06 -2.84 7.92
N ALA A 90 0.96 -3.31 8.64
CA ALA A 90 1.30 -4.72 8.83
C ALA A 90 1.53 -5.49 7.51
N PHE A 91 2.05 -4.83 6.47
CA PHE A 91 2.47 -5.56 5.27
C PHE A 91 3.66 -6.47 5.57
N PRO A 92 3.74 -7.64 4.92
CA PRO A 92 4.94 -8.46 4.99
C PRO A 92 6.13 -7.69 4.43
N ASP A 93 7.33 -7.94 4.96
CA ASP A 93 8.56 -7.31 4.48
C ASP A 93 8.64 -7.41 2.94
N PRO A 94 8.66 -6.28 2.21
CA PRO A 94 8.66 -6.28 0.76
C PRO A 94 9.94 -6.87 0.15
N HIS A 95 11.01 -7.01 0.94
CA HIS A 95 12.21 -7.73 0.54
C HIS A 95 12.04 -9.25 0.57
N LEU A 96 10.96 -9.76 1.17
CA LEU A 96 10.61 -11.17 1.16
C LEU A 96 9.68 -11.51 -0.02
N PRO A 97 9.85 -12.67 -0.65
CA PRO A 97 8.93 -13.14 -1.69
C PRO A 97 7.50 -13.26 -1.15
N THR A 98 6.54 -12.56 -1.77
CA THR A 98 5.12 -12.60 -1.38
C THR A 98 4.45 -13.94 -1.73
N HIS A 99 5.02 -14.68 -2.68
CA HIS A 99 4.63 -16.04 -2.99
C HIS A 99 5.76 -16.99 -2.61
N GLY A 100 5.46 -18.01 -1.80
CA GLY A 100 6.36 -19.14 -1.65
C GLY A 100 6.56 -19.79 -3.03
N PRO A 101 7.77 -20.32 -3.34
CA PRO A 101 7.96 -21.06 -4.57
C PRO A 101 7.05 -22.29 -4.49
N THR A 102 5.93 -22.30 -5.23
CA THR A 102 5.13 -23.51 -5.41
C THR A 102 5.96 -24.49 -6.24
N VAL A 103 6.89 -25.18 -5.58
CA VAL A 103 7.67 -26.26 -6.16
C VAL A 103 7.02 -27.55 -5.70
N THR A 104 6.32 -28.22 -6.61
CA THR A 104 5.97 -29.63 -6.40
C THR A 104 7.20 -30.46 -6.76
N LEU A 105 7.88 -31.02 -5.75
CA LEU A 105 9.08 -31.85 -5.93
C LEU A 105 8.68 -33.20 -6.55
N THR A 106 8.78 -33.34 -7.88
CA THR A 106 8.56 -34.60 -8.59
C THR A 106 9.91 -35.25 -8.94
N GLY A 107 10.49 -35.94 -7.97
CA GLY A 107 11.63 -36.86 -8.17
C GLY A 107 13.03 -36.22 -8.10
N HIS A 108 13.98 -36.97 -7.54
CA HIS A 108 15.39 -36.60 -7.50
C HIS A 108 16.08 -36.95 -8.83
N SER A 109 16.74 -35.96 -9.44
CA SER A 109 17.60 -36.12 -10.62
C SER A 109 18.96 -35.48 -10.34
N PRO A 110 20.11 -36.09 -10.71
CA PRO A 110 21.45 -35.56 -10.42
C PRO A 110 21.79 -34.24 -11.14
N SER A 111 20.89 -33.69 -11.95
CA SER A 111 20.96 -32.34 -12.53
C SER A 111 20.33 -31.26 -11.64
N GLU A 112 19.86 -31.62 -10.45
CA GLU A 112 19.15 -30.71 -9.53
C GLU A 112 20.07 -29.61 -9.00
N ARG A 113 19.65 -28.35 -9.20
CA ARG A 113 20.29 -27.16 -8.62
C ARG A 113 19.37 -26.58 -7.55
N ARG A 114 19.89 -26.36 -6.34
CA ARG A 114 19.20 -25.68 -5.25
C ARG A 114 19.55 -24.20 -5.24
N VAL A 115 18.55 -23.38 -4.97
CA VAL A 115 18.72 -21.94 -4.75
C VAL A 115 18.16 -21.63 -3.37
N GLU A 116 18.95 -20.93 -2.58
CA GLU A 116 18.55 -20.37 -1.30
C GLU A 116 18.44 -18.86 -1.47
N PHE A 117 17.31 -18.28 -1.06
CA PHE A 117 17.14 -16.84 -1.09
C PHE A 117 17.91 -16.23 0.09
N VAL A 118 18.92 -15.43 -0.22
CA VAL A 118 19.68 -14.67 0.78
C VAL A 118 19.32 -13.19 0.60
N PRO A 119 18.50 -12.61 1.49
CA PRO A 119 18.21 -11.19 1.42
C PRO A 119 19.50 -10.39 1.65
N SER A 120 19.73 -9.38 0.81
CA SER A 120 20.80 -8.40 1.04
C SER A 120 20.50 -7.63 2.32
N HIS A 121 21.33 -7.82 3.35
CA HIS A 121 21.25 -7.02 4.57
C HIS A 121 21.33 -5.53 4.22
N ALA A 122 20.37 -4.74 4.72
CA ALA A 122 20.35 -3.29 4.64
C ALA A 122 21.30 -2.67 5.68
#